data_AF-A0A839EAI3-F1
#
_entry.id   AF-A0A839EAI3-F1
#
_cell.length_a   1.000
_cell.length_b   1.000
_cell.length_c   1.000
_cell.angle_alpha   90.00
_cell.angle_beta   90.00
_cell.angle_gamma   90.00
#
_symmetry.space_group_name_H-M   'P 1'
#
loop_
_entity.id
_entity.type
_entity.pdbx_description
1 polymer ?
#
loop_
_entity_poly.entity_id
_entity_poly.type
_entity_poly.pdbx_seq_one_letter_code
_entity_poly.pdbx_strand_id
1 'polypeptide(L)'
;MYKRIGALEAVIRELDPSHPILRLSSLFVEVDPGDIPDSTFSVDSSLSAQVRQRSRFAERERKRLALQSRRFGEVLEARRMISRGATRSQAARALHLDLSTLAYWEQRLDENVG
;
A
#
# COMPACT_ATOMS: atom_id res chain seq x y z
N MET A 1 29.22 4.59 -21.16
CA MET A 1 28.01 4.04 -20.50
C MET A 1 26.89 5.09 -20.31
N TYR A 2 27.12 6.35 -20.71
CA TYR A 2 26.21 7.51 -20.59
C TYR A 2 24.95 7.50 -21.48
N LYS A 3 24.92 6.69 -22.54
CA LYS A 3 23.77 6.63 -23.47
C LYS A 3 22.56 5.87 -22.93
N ARG A 4 22.73 5.08 -21.86
CA ARG A 4 21.66 4.19 -21.34
C ARG A 4 20.60 4.91 -20.52
N ILE A 5 20.97 5.97 -19.79
CA ILE A 5 20.05 6.67 -18.89
C ILE A 5 19.14 7.63 -19.67
N GLY A 6 19.70 8.40 -20.61
CA GLY A 6 18.90 9.25 -21.51
C GLY A 6 17.99 8.44 -22.45
N ALA A 7 18.44 7.26 -22.90
CA ALA A 7 17.58 6.35 -23.66
C ALA A 7 16.41 5.81 -22.83
N LEU A 8 16.60 5.58 -21.52
CA LEU A 8 15.54 5.13 -20.63
C LEU A 8 14.50 6.22 -20.38
N GLU A 9 14.93 7.46 -20.18
CA GLU A 9 14.03 8.61 -20.03
C GLU A 9 13.18 8.83 -21.29
N ALA A 10 13.80 8.73 -22.47
CA ALA A 10 13.10 8.85 -23.75
C ALA A 10 12.01 7.77 -23.92
N VAL A 11 12.34 6.52 -23.61
CA VAL A 11 11.38 5.39 -23.68
C VAL A 11 10.22 5.56 -22.69
N ILE A 12 10.48 6.06 -21.48
CA ILE A 12 9.42 6.29 -20.48
C ILE A 12 8.51 7.44 -20.90
N ARG A 13 9.05 8.54 -21.46
CA ARG A 13 8.23 9.65 -21.97
C ARG A 13 7.33 9.24 -23.14
N GLU A 14 7.78 8.29 -23.97
CA GLU A 14 7.00 7.77 -25.10
C GLU A 14 5.88 6.82 -24.65
N LEU A 15 6.10 6.02 -23.60
CA LEU A 15 5.13 5.03 -23.11
C LEU A 15 4.13 5.57 -22.08
N ASP A 16 4.56 6.45 -21.18
CA ASP A 16 3.69 7.07 -20.17
C ASP A 16 4.24 8.46 -19.77
N PRO A 17 3.74 9.54 -20.40
CA PRO A 17 4.23 10.90 -20.15
C PRO A 17 3.88 11.42 -18.75
N SER A 18 2.97 10.75 -18.03
CA SER A 18 2.60 11.12 -16.66
C SER A 18 3.38 10.33 -15.60
N HIS A 19 4.33 9.49 -16.01
CA HIS A 19 5.02 8.59 -15.11
C HIS A 19 5.73 9.35 -13.97
N PRO A 20 5.56 8.96 -12.70
CA PRO A 20 6.03 9.72 -11.55
C PRO A 20 7.56 9.88 -11.50
N ILE A 21 8.31 8.99 -12.14
CA ILE A 21 9.78 9.08 -12.28
C ILE A 21 10.21 10.32 -13.09
N LEU A 22 9.41 10.76 -14.06
CA LEU A 22 9.71 11.95 -14.88
C LEU A 22 9.59 13.26 -14.09
N ARG A 23 8.90 13.23 -12.93
CA ARG A 23 8.78 14.38 -12.01
C ARG A 23 9.97 14.50 -11.07
N LEU A 24 10.81 13.47 -11.00
CA LEU A 24 12.06 13.44 -10.22
C LEU A 24 13.23 13.74 -11.15
N SER A 25 13.16 14.85 -11.88
CA SER A 25 14.18 15.29 -12.85
C SER A 25 15.58 15.46 -12.24
N SER A 26 15.69 15.55 -10.91
CA SER A 26 16.96 15.54 -10.17
C SER A 26 17.65 14.16 -10.09
N LEU A 27 16.98 13.07 -10.47
CA LEU A 27 17.60 11.73 -10.57
C LEU A 27 18.38 11.53 -11.88
N PHE A 28 18.20 12.44 -12.85
CA PHE A 28 18.81 12.39 -14.19
C PHE A 28 19.88 13.47 -14.38
N VAL A 29 20.42 14.02 -13.30
CA VAL A 29 21.49 15.03 -13.35
C VAL A 29 22.72 14.42 -14.04
N GLU A 30 23.15 15.07 -15.12
CA GLU A 30 24.41 14.82 -15.81
C GLU A 30 25.57 14.95 -14.80
N VAL A 31 26.23 13.84 -14.51
CA VAL A 31 27.50 13.87 -13.79
C VAL A 31 28.58 14.18 -14.81
N ASP A 32 29.04 15.44 -14.81
CA ASP A 32 30.21 15.88 -15.57
C ASP A 32 31.44 15.07 -15.12
N PRO A 33 32.21 14.44 -16.02
CA PRO A 33 33.32 13.55 -15.66
C PRO A 33 34.60 14.34 -15.27
N GLY A 34 34.45 15.55 -14.77
CA GLY A 34 35.51 16.54 -14.61
C GLY A 34 35.84 16.93 -13.17
N ASP A 35 35.63 16.06 -12.18
CA ASP A 35 36.32 16.10 -10.88
C ASP A 35 35.75 14.99 -9.98
N ILE A 36 36.42 13.84 -9.90
CA ILE A 36 36.13 12.86 -8.85
C ILE A 36 37.47 12.37 -8.28
N PRO A 37 37.99 12.98 -7.20
CA PRO A 37 38.89 12.27 -6.31
C PRO A 37 38.07 11.20 -5.58
N ASP A 38 38.15 9.97 -6.08
CA ASP A 38 37.95 8.70 -5.35
C ASP A 38 36.81 8.69 -4.30
N SER A 39 35.67 9.28 -4.64
CA SER A 39 34.48 9.26 -3.80
C SER A 39 33.76 7.94 -4.06
N THR A 40 34.11 6.93 -3.28
CA THR A 40 33.26 5.76 -3.04
C THR A 40 31.82 6.24 -2.89
N PHE A 41 30.97 5.84 -3.84
CA PHE A 41 29.53 6.07 -3.84
C PHE A 41 28.93 5.42 -2.59
N SER A 42 28.97 6.15 -1.47
CA SER A 42 28.20 5.82 -0.29
C SER A 42 26.77 6.20 -0.64
N VAL A 43 26.03 5.23 -1.20
CA VAL A 43 24.58 5.35 -1.36
C VAL A 43 24.06 5.68 0.03
N ASP A 44 23.66 6.94 0.20
CA ASP A 44 23.25 7.52 1.47
C ASP A 44 22.36 6.52 2.21
N SER A 45 22.91 5.93 3.27
CA SER A 45 22.24 4.91 4.08
C SER A 45 20.88 5.41 4.57
N SER A 46 20.74 6.74 4.65
CA SER A 46 19.52 7.49 4.94
C SER A 46 18.39 7.31 3.91
N LEU A 47 18.66 7.44 2.60
CA LEU A 47 17.64 7.31 1.55
C LEU A 47 17.16 5.85 1.42
N SER A 48 18.10 4.91 1.48
CA SER A 48 17.78 3.47 1.45
C SER A 48 17.03 3.03 2.71
N ALA A 49 17.32 3.61 3.88
CA ALA A 49 16.56 3.40 5.12
C ALA A 49 15.14 3.98 5.05
N GLN A 50 14.97 5.21 4.53
CA GLN A 50 13.65 5.83 4.37
C GLN A 50 12.73 5.06 3.43
N VAL A 51 13.24 4.58 2.30
CA VAL A 51 12.47 3.76 1.35
C VAL A 51 12.04 2.43 1.99
N ARG A 52 12.93 1.77 2.73
CA ARG A 52 12.62 0.53 3.48
C ARG A 52 11.61 0.77 4.60
N GLN A 53 11.66 1.92 5.25
CA GLN A 53 10.71 2.27 6.31
C GLN A 53 9.33 2.54 5.72
N ARG A 54 9.25 3.32 4.64
CA ARG A 54 8.00 3.58 3.90
C ARG A 54 7.35 2.31 3.34
N SER A 55 8.14 1.39 2.80
CA SER A 55 7.60 0.12 2.28
C SER A 55 7.00 -0.74 3.40
N ARG A 56 7.64 -0.81 4.57
CA ARG A 56 7.10 -1.50 5.74
C ARG A 56 5.81 -0.88 6.25
N PHE A 57 5.71 0.45 6.28
CA PHE A 57 4.47 1.14 6.64
C PHE A 57 3.36 0.86 5.64
N ALA A 58 3.65 0.95 4.34
CA ALA A 58 2.69 0.65 3.29
C ALA A 58 2.22 -0.82 3.35
N GLU A 59 3.10 -1.76 3.67
CA GLU A 59 2.74 -3.17 3.83
C GLU A 59 1.84 -3.41 5.05
N ARG A 60 2.13 -2.75 6.18
CA ARG A 60 1.27 -2.79 7.38
C ARG A 60 -0.12 -2.22 7.09
N GLU A 61 -0.18 -1.10 6.39
CA GLU A 61 -1.45 -0.49 5.98
C GLU A 61 -2.23 -1.40 5.04
N ARG A 62 -1.58 -2.02 4.05
CA ARG A 62 -2.22 -3.01 3.18
C ARG A 62 -2.78 -4.19 3.96
N LYS A 63 -2.01 -4.74 4.91
CA LYS A 63 -2.48 -5.84 5.78
C LYS A 63 -3.67 -5.41 6.64
N ARG A 64 -3.63 -4.18 7.18
CA ARG A 64 -4.72 -3.60 7.96
C ARG A 64 -6.00 -3.46 7.14
N LEU A 65 -5.91 -2.89 5.95
CA LEU A 65 -7.04 -2.73 5.03
C LEU A 65 -7.59 -4.08 4.58
N ALA A 66 -6.72 -5.04 4.24
CA ALA A 66 -7.15 -6.38 3.84
C ALA A 66 -7.93 -7.10 4.97
N LEU A 67 -7.45 -6.98 6.21
CA LEU A 67 -8.17 -7.51 7.37
C LEU A 67 -9.52 -6.80 7.55
N GLN A 68 -9.54 -5.46 7.46
CA GLN A 68 -10.77 -4.69 7.59
C GLN A 68 -11.81 -5.07 6.52
N SER A 69 -11.42 -5.16 5.25
CA SER A 69 -12.29 -5.58 4.16
C SER A 69 -12.86 -6.98 4.39
N ARG A 70 -12.02 -7.92 4.84
CA ARG A 70 -12.48 -9.27 5.20
C ARG A 70 -13.51 -9.23 6.33
N ARG A 71 -13.24 -8.51 7.42
CA ARG A 71 -14.13 -8.41 8.58
C ARG A 71 -15.47 -7.75 8.23
N PHE A 72 -15.45 -6.72 7.38
CA PHE A 72 -16.67 -6.12 6.87
C PHE A 72 -17.48 -7.08 5.99
N GLY A 73 -16.81 -7.92 5.18
CA GLY A 73 -17.48 -9.01 4.45
C GLY A 73 -18.21 -9.99 5.38
N GLU A 74 -17.53 -10.44 6.45
CA GLU A 74 -18.11 -11.34 7.46
C GLU A 74 -19.33 -10.69 8.16
N VAL A 75 -19.25 -9.39 8.52
CA VAL A 75 -20.39 -8.66 9.11
C VAL A 75 -21.58 -8.59 8.16
N LEU A 76 -21.34 -8.27 6.89
CA LEU A 76 -22.41 -8.20 5.89
C LEU A 76 -23.07 -9.57 5.68
N GLU A 77 -22.29 -10.64 5.71
CA GLU A 77 -22.81 -12.00 5.68
C GLU A 77 -23.64 -12.33 6.93
N ALA A 78 -23.17 -11.94 8.12
CA ALA A 78 -23.94 -12.09 9.36
C ALA A 78 -25.30 -11.36 9.27
N ARG A 79 -25.30 -10.12 8.78
CA ARG A 79 -26.54 -9.34 8.54
C ARG A 79 -27.49 -10.03 7.56
N ARG A 80 -26.95 -10.64 6.49
CA ARG A 80 -27.75 -11.45 5.54
C ARG A 80 -28.32 -12.72 6.18
N MET A 81 -27.59 -13.38 7.07
CA MET A 81 -28.12 -14.53 7.79
C MET A 81 -29.26 -14.11 8.73
N ILE A 82 -29.08 -12.98 9.43
CA ILE A 82 -30.09 -12.44 10.34
C ILE A 82 -31.36 -12.04 9.59
N SER A 83 -31.24 -11.40 8.43
CA SER A 83 -32.42 -11.06 7.61
C SER A 83 -33.18 -12.28 7.07
N ARG A 84 -32.51 -13.45 7.00
CA ARG A 84 -33.13 -14.74 6.67
C ARG A 84 -33.70 -15.48 7.89
N GLY A 85 -33.68 -14.86 9.07
CA GLY A 85 -34.24 -15.41 10.31
C GLY A 85 -33.23 -16.11 11.23
N ALA A 86 -31.93 -16.10 10.91
CA ALA A 86 -30.92 -16.59 11.85
C ALA A 86 -30.81 -15.66 13.06
N THR A 87 -30.56 -16.22 14.23
CA THR A 87 -30.21 -15.40 15.39
C THR A 87 -28.78 -14.87 15.26
N ARG A 88 -28.49 -13.75 15.91
CA ARG A 88 -27.13 -13.16 15.97
C ARG A 88 -26.08 -14.18 16.44
N SER A 89 -26.43 -15.01 17.43
CA SER A 89 -25.56 -16.08 17.95
C SER A 89 -25.33 -17.22 16.95
N GLN A 90 -26.30 -17.55 16.10
CA GLN A 90 -26.14 -18.53 15.03
C GLN A 90 -25.26 -17.98 13.90
N ALA A 91 -25.47 -16.74 13.50
CA ALA A 91 -24.65 -16.07 12.48
C ALA A 91 -23.18 -15.96 12.93
N ALA A 92 -22.93 -15.54 14.18
CA ALA A 92 -21.59 -15.46 14.74
C ALA A 92 -20.89 -16.84 14.77
N ARG A 93 -21.61 -17.89 15.21
CA ARG A 93 -21.09 -19.27 15.20
C ARG A 93 -20.76 -19.77 13.79
N ALA A 94 -21.62 -19.51 12.81
CA ALA A 94 -21.39 -19.93 11.43
C ALA A 94 -20.16 -19.28 10.80
N LEU A 95 -19.82 -18.06 11.22
CA LEU A 95 -18.65 -17.32 10.75
C LEU A 95 -17.41 -17.51 11.63
N HIS A 96 -17.47 -18.38 12.65
CA HIS A 96 -16.41 -18.58 13.63
C HIS A 96 -15.96 -17.27 14.30
N LEU A 97 -16.93 -16.42 14.65
CA LEU A 97 -16.72 -15.15 15.33
C LEU A 97 -17.31 -15.18 16.74
N ASP A 98 -16.60 -14.53 17.66
CA ASP A 98 -17.18 -14.17 18.95
C ASP A 98 -18.22 -13.05 18.78
N LEU A 99 -19.25 -13.06 19.63
CA LEU A 99 -20.31 -12.04 19.60
C LEU A 99 -19.77 -10.61 19.81
N SER A 100 -18.74 -10.46 20.64
CA SER A 100 -18.05 -9.19 20.87
C SER A 100 -17.31 -8.70 19.63
N THR A 101 -16.61 -9.61 18.94
CA THR A 101 -15.92 -9.33 17.68
C THR A 101 -16.91 -8.91 16.60
N LEU A 102 -18.03 -9.63 16.47
CA LEU A 102 -19.09 -9.26 15.53
C LEU A 102 -19.67 -7.86 15.86
N ALA A 103 -19.97 -7.58 17.12
CA ALA A 103 -20.49 -6.27 17.55
C ALA A 103 -19.51 -5.13 17.27
N TYR A 104 -18.22 -5.33 17.55
CA TYR A 104 -17.18 -4.35 17.27
C TYR A 104 -17.11 -3.99 15.78
N TRP A 105 -17.10 -5.00 14.90
CA TRP A 105 -17.00 -4.77 13.46
C TRP A 105 -18.30 -4.25 12.84
N GLU A 106 -19.45 -4.55 13.43
CA GLU A 106 -20.72 -3.90 13.07
C GLU A 106 -20.69 -2.41 13.34
N GLN A 107 -20.35 -2.00 14.57
CA GLN A 107 -20.23 -0.58 14.93
C GLN A 107 -19.25 0.12 13.98
N ARG A 108 -18.08 -0.49 13.76
CA ARG A 108 -17.07 0.08 12.88
C ARG A 108 -17.51 0.17 11.42
N LEU A 109 -18.32 -0.77 10.94
CA LEU A 109 -18.90 -0.70 9.60
C LEU A 109 -19.88 0.47 9.49
N ASP A 110 -20.73 0.65 10.49
CA ASP A 110 -21.71 1.74 10.51
C ASP A 110 -21.01 3.12 10.57
N GLU A 111 -19.90 3.25 11.32
CA GLU A 111 -19.05 4.46 11.34
C GLU A 111 -18.39 4.78 9.98
N ASN A 112 -18.19 3.79 9.11
CA ASN A 112 -17.57 3.99 7.79
C ASN A 112 -18.59 4.20 6.66
N VAL A 113 -19.87 3.88 6.90
CA VAL A 113 -20.95 3.96 5.91
C VAL A 113 -21.92 5.12 6.19
N GLY A 114 -22.00 5.59 7.44
CA GLY A 114 -22.72 6.82 7.82
C GLY A 114 -21.96 8.08 7.41
#